data_AF-A0A165M211-F1
#
_entry.id   AF-A0A165M211-F1
#
_cell.length_a   1.000
_cell.length_b   1.000
_cell.length_c   1.000
_cell.angle_alpha   90.00
_cell.angle_beta   90.00
_cell.angle_gamma   90.00
#
_symmetry.space_group_name_H-M   'P 1'
#
loop_
_entity.id
_entity.type
_entity.pdbx_description
1 polymer ?
#
loop_
_entity_poly.entity_id
_entity_poly.type
_entity_poly.pdbx_seq_one_letter_code
_entity_poly.pdbx_strand_id
1 'polypeptide(L)'
;MDVSAYTPDWDTLKEVVEAMHRYAIPPPPPTDPLFALLLSHVHRPGGAQDVYALSAQFGPNALAVASSEHLLSLDLSTVSDEWADRCGAIYLKRLFFLHLGRIQALKRIVLVPLTPHTPMAGCNRDEQQHNVLRPWMFATAQLVAEAKADLSPSLIEGRLNPVVYRSSCSKCAEVMSARIKAITQEWSNVKRKRSFRFRHR
;
A
#
# COMPACT_ATOMS: atom_id res chain seq x y z
N MET A 1 -18.00 21.61 24.04
CA MET A 1 -16.73 22.00 24.70
C MET A 1 -15.62 21.59 23.76
N ASP A 2 -14.85 22.55 23.27
CA ASP A 2 -13.72 22.32 22.36
C ASP A 2 -12.56 21.72 23.17
N VAL A 3 -12.26 20.45 22.90
CA VAL A 3 -11.23 19.67 23.61
C VAL A 3 -9.87 19.79 22.90
N SER A 4 -9.80 20.52 21.77
CA SER A 4 -8.57 20.63 20.96
C SER A 4 -7.41 21.30 21.72
N ALA A 5 -7.73 22.28 22.58
CA ALA A 5 -6.74 23.01 23.38
C ALA A 5 -5.98 22.14 24.41
N TYR A 6 -6.48 20.93 24.71
CA TYR A 6 -5.85 19.99 25.65
C TYR A 6 -5.17 18.81 24.96
N THR A 7 -5.09 18.81 23.63
CA THR A 7 -4.39 17.74 22.91
C THR A 7 -2.88 18.00 23.02
N PRO A 8 -2.09 17.09 23.63
CA PRO A 8 -0.65 17.28 23.73
C PRO A 8 -0.02 17.37 22.34
N ASP A 9 0.98 18.23 22.20
CA ASP A 9 1.73 18.31 20.95
C ASP A 9 2.63 17.08 20.75
N TRP A 10 3.20 16.99 19.56
CA TRP A 10 4.06 15.86 19.19
C TRP A 10 5.30 15.75 20.09
N ASP A 11 5.90 16.88 20.47
CA ASP A 11 7.13 16.88 21.24
C ASP A 11 6.88 16.37 22.66
N THR A 12 5.77 16.77 23.27
CA THR A 12 5.29 16.24 24.56
C THR A 12 5.06 14.73 24.48
N LEU A 13 4.37 14.24 23.43
CA LEU A 13 4.11 12.81 23.27
C LEU A 13 5.40 12.00 23.05
N LYS A 14 6.35 12.56 22.30
CA LYS A 14 7.67 11.97 22.09
C LYS A 14 8.43 11.85 23.42
N GLU A 15 8.47 12.92 24.21
CA GLU A 15 9.11 12.92 25.54
C GLU A 15 8.48 11.88 26.47
N VAL A 16 7.15 11.72 26.43
CA VAL A 16 6.45 10.68 27.20
C VAL A 16 6.93 9.28 26.80
N VAL A 17 7.01 8.97 25.50
CA VAL A 17 7.47 7.65 25.02
C VAL A 17 8.95 7.42 25.38
N GLU A 18 9.79 8.45 25.27
CA GLU A 18 11.19 8.39 25.68
C GLU A 18 11.35 8.16 27.18
N ALA A 19 10.55 8.84 28.01
CA ALA A 19 10.52 8.65 29.45
C ALA A 19 10.02 7.25 29.82
N MET A 20 8.96 6.75 29.16
CA MET A 20 8.49 5.39 29.34
C MET A 20 9.60 4.38 29.08
N HIS A 21 10.34 4.54 27.97
CA HIS A 21 11.48 3.68 27.66
C HIS A 21 12.59 3.79 28.71
N ARG A 22 12.96 5.01 29.11
CA ARG A 22 14.00 5.28 30.13
C ARG A 22 13.67 4.63 31.47
N TYR A 23 12.40 4.63 31.87
CA TYR A 23 11.92 4.05 33.12
C TYR A 23 11.40 2.61 32.98
N ALA A 24 11.67 1.94 31.85
CA ALA A 24 11.26 0.57 31.56
C ALA A 24 9.74 0.32 31.68
N ILE A 25 8.93 1.37 31.44
CA ILE A 25 7.48 1.26 31.31
C ILE A 25 7.18 0.63 29.95
N PRO A 26 6.34 -0.42 29.89
CA PRO A 26 6.04 -1.11 28.64
C PRO A 26 5.37 -0.15 27.64
N PRO A 27 5.61 -0.32 26.33
CA PRO A 27 5.01 0.53 25.29
C PRO A 27 3.48 0.41 25.30
N PRO A 28 2.75 1.49 24.95
CA PRO A 28 1.29 1.51 25.04
C PRO A 28 0.67 0.47 24.08
N PRO A 29 -0.24 -0.41 24.56
CA PRO A 29 -0.96 -1.33 23.70
C PRO A 29 -1.97 -0.58 22.81
N PRO A 30 -2.48 -1.20 21.72
CA PRO A 30 -3.48 -0.56 20.84
C PRO A 30 -4.78 -0.11 21.51
N THR A 31 -5.09 -0.65 22.68
CA THR A 31 -6.27 -0.29 23.50
C THR A 31 -6.03 0.95 24.37
N ASP A 32 -4.77 1.41 24.46
CA ASP A 32 -4.38 2.55 25.29
C ASP A 32 -4.69 3.88 24.59
N PRO A 33 -5.28 4.88 25.29
CA PRO A 33 -5.48 6.21 24.75
C PRO A 33 -4.21 6.87 24.20
N LEU A 34 -3.04 6.61 24.82
CA LEU A 34 -1.75 7.12 24.34
C LEU A 34 -1.43 6.57 22.95
N PHE A 35 -1.78 5.32 22.65
CA PHE A 35 -1.60 4.75 21.32
C PHE A 35 -2.43 5.50 20.27
N ALA A 36 -3.70 5.78 20.58
CA ALA A 36 -4.57 6.53 19.69
C ALA A 36 -4.09 7.97 19.48
N LEU A 37 -3.60 8.62 20.54
CA LEU A 37 -3.01 9.96 20.47
C LEU A 37 -1.79 9.98 19.55
N LEU A 38 -0.82 9.08 19.77
CA LEU A 38 0.38 8.95 18.92
C LEU A 38 0.01 8.69 17.46
N LEU A 39 -0.97 7.82 17.21
CA LEU A 39 -1.41 7.51 15.85
C LEU A 39 -2.12 8.70 15.19
N SER A 40 -2.79 9.57 15.95
CA SER A 40 -3.49 10.72 15.37
C SER A 40 -2.54 11.69 14.63
N HIS A 41 -1.28 11.78 15.09
CA HIS A 41 -0.24 12.63 14.52
C HIS A 41 0.30 12.16 13.16
N VAL A 42 -0.07 10.96 12.66
CA VAL A 42 0.39 10.51 11.32
C VAL A 42 -0.06 11.42 10.18
N HIS A 43 -1.15 12.15 10.36
CA HIS A 43 -1.73 13.05 9.35
C HIS A 43 -1.02 14.40 9.25
N ARG A 44 -0.13 14.74 10.19
CA ARG A 44 0.66 15.97 10.09
C ARG A 44 1.73 15.81 9.00
N PRO A 45 2.23 16.90 8.39
CA PRO A 45 3.37 16.83 7.48
C PRO A 45 4.58 16.13 8.14
N GLY A 46 5.08 15.05 7.53
CA GLY A 46 6.15 14.21 8.11
C GLY A 46 5.73 13.33 9.30
N GLY A 47 4.46 13.38 9.72
CA GLY A 47 3.94 12.65 10.89
C GLY A 47 4.13 11.16 10.84
N ALA A 48 3.72 10.54 9.73
CA ALA A 48 3.86 9.10 9.55
C ALA A 48 5.33 8.65 9.69
N GLN A 49 6.28 9.46 9.20
CA GLN A 49 7.72 9.20 9.31
C GLN A 49 8.19 9.31 10.76
N ASP A 50 7.77 10.34 11.49
CA ASP A 50 8.14 10.52 12.88
C ASP A 50 7.56 9.44 13.80
N VAL A 51 6.28 9.09 13.63
CA VAL A 51 5.62 8.03 14.39
C VAL A 51 6.27 6.68 14.12
N TYR A 52 6.62 6.40 12.86
CA TYR A 52 7.35 5.17 12.50
C TYR A 52 8.75 5.13 13.12
N ALA A 53 9.52 6.22 13.04
CA ALA A 53 10.85 6.30 13.65
C ALA A 53 10.81 6.21 15.18
N LEU A 54 9.83 6.84 15.83
CA LEU A 54 9.62 6.75 17.28
C LEU A 54 9.33 5.29 17.70
N SER A 55 8.45 4.63 16.94
CA SER A 55 8.10 3.23 17.19
C SER A 55 9.26 2.26 16.97
N ALA A 56 10.20 2.63 16.10
CA ALA A 56 11.39 1.85 15.82
C ALA A 56 12.42 1.92 16.96
N GLN A 57 12.57 3.10 17.57
CA GLN A 57 13.49 3.32 18.69
C GLN A 57 12.99 2.72 19.99
N PHE A 58 11.68 2.84 20.26
CA PHE A 58 11.13 2.54 21.60
C PHE A 58 10.17 1.35 21.65
N GLY A 59 9.98 0.63 20.54
CA GLY A 59 9.44 -0.72 20.53
C GLY A 59 7.91 -0.95 20.49
N PRO A 60 6.99 0.02 20.33
CA PRO A 60 5.60 -0.31 20.01
C PRO A 60 5.49 -0.83 18.57
N ASN A 61 5.80 -2.12 18.35
CA ASN A 61 5.66 -2.79 17.04
C ASN A 61 4.28 -2.57 16.43
N ALA A 62 3.23 -2.54 17.26
CA ALA A 62 1.87 -2.28 16.81
C ALA A 62 1.71 -0.86 16.23
N LEU A 63 2.41 0.14 16.79
CA LEU A 63 2.39 1.51 16.32
C LEU A 63 3.16 1.64 15.01
N ALA A 64 4.33 0.99 14.91
CA ALA A 64 5.09 0.92 13.65
C ALA A 64 4.25 0.33 12.51
N VAL A 65 3.52 -0.74 12.81
CA VAL A 65 2.62 -1.38 11.85
C VAL A 65 1.48 -0.44 11.47
N ALA A 66 0.89 0.28 12.42
CA ALA A 66 -0.19 1.23 12.14
C ALA A 66 0.30 2.42 11.30
N SER A 67 1.45 3.02 11.64
CA SER A 67 2.01 4.16 10.89
C SER A 67 2.55 3.77 9.51
N SER A 68 3.05 2.53 9.34
CA SER A 68 3.61 2.06 8.06
C SER A 68 2.62 2.11 6.89
N GLU A 69 1.32 2.04 7.18
CA GLU A 69 0.26 2.19 6.18
C GLU A 69 0.27 3.58 5.53
N HIS A 70 0.53 4.62 6.33
CA HIS A 70 0.59 6.01 5.89
C HIS A 70 1.91 6.33 5.16
N LEU A 71 2.86 5.39 5.18
CA LEU A 71 4.12 5.48 4.45
C LEU A 71 4.09 4.78 3.08
N LEU A 72 2.98 4.14 2.69
CA LEU A 72 2.91 3.44 1.40
C LEU A 72 3.11 4.36 0.19
N SER A 73 2.76 5.64 0.34
CA SER A 73 2.97 6.70 -0.67
C SER A 73 4.36 7.35 -0.61
N LEU A 74 5.17 7.02 0.40
CA LEU A 74 6.54 7.53 0.53
C LEU A 74 7.39 7.04 -0.64
N ASP A 75 8.05 7.98 -1.32
CA ASP A 75 9.11 7.66 -2.23
C ASP A 75 10.34 7.20 -1.44
N LEU A 76 10.70 5.92 -1.58
CA LEU A 76 11.83 5.36 -0.84
C LEU A 76 13.17 5.98 -1.26
N SER A 77 13.25 6.64 -2.42
CA SER A 77 14.44 7.35 -2.87
C SER A 77 14.67 8.69 -2.16
N THR A 78 13.64 9.25 -1.51
CA THR A 78 13.73 10.52 -0.78
C THR A 78 13.99 10.33 0.72
N VAL A 79 14.20 9.08 1.16
CA VAL A 79 14.56 8.77 2.54
C VAL A 79 15.94 9.35 2.85
N SER A 80 16.02 10.22 3.85
CA SER A 80 17.28 10.80 4.32
C SER A 80 18.05 9.83 5.22
N ASP A 81 19.37 9.98 5.27
CA ASP A 81 20.25 9.18 6.12
C ASP A 81 19.91 9.36 7.61
N GLU A 82 19.55 10.57 8.04
CA GLU A 82 19.16 10.86 9.41
C GLU A 82 17.87 10.15 9.81
N TRP A 83 16.89 10.07 8.91
CA TRP A 83 15.66 9.34 9.18
C TRP A 83 15.87 7.82 9.16
N ALA A 84 16.73 7.34 8.24
CA ALA A 84 17.13 5.94 8.18
C ALA A 84 17.85 5.50 9.47
N ASP A 85 18.74 6.33 10.01
CA ASP A 85 19.43 6.10 11.27
C ASP A 85 18.45 6.05 12.45
N ARG A 86 17.52 7.01 12.55
CA ARG A 86 16.44 6.98 13.56
C ARG A 86 15.58 5.73 13.49
N CYS A 87 15.32 5.19 12.30
CA CYS A 87 14.56 3.94 12.16
C CYS A 87 15.39 2.70 12.52
N GLY A 88 16.69 2.75 12.27
CA GLY A 88 17.58 1.59 12.34
C GLY A 88 17.31 0.54 11.25
N ALA A 89 18.31 -0.32 11.03
CA ALA A 89 18.33 -1.29 9.93
C ALA A 89 17.11 -2.23 9.91
N ILE A 90 16.60 -2.63 11.08
CA ILE A 90 15.49 -3.59 11.19
C ILE A 90 14.19 -2.96 10.66
N TYR A 91 13.82 -1.77 11.11
CA TYR A 91 12.57 -1.13 10.69
C TYR A 91 12.67 -0.56 9.28
N LEU A 92 13.85 -0.10 8.86
CA LEU A 92 14.07 0.29 7.46
C LEU A 92 13.88 -0.90 6.52
N LYS A 93 14.51 -2.05 6.82
CA LYS A 93 14.29 -3.30 6.07
C LYS A 93 12.80 -3.66 6.05
N ARG A 94 12.09 -3.55 7.17
CA ARG A 94 10.65 -3.85 7.21
C ARG A 94 9.85 -2.97 6.26
N LEU A 95 10.12 -1.68 6.23
CA LEU A 95 9.42 -0.75 5.35
C LEU A 95 9.71 -1.06 3.87
N PHE A 96 10.97 -1.26 3.50
CA PHE A 96 11.33 -1.59 2.12
C PHE A 96 10.68 -2.90 1.65
N PHE A 97 10.67 -3.93 2.49
CA PHE A 97 10.02 -5.21 2.16
C PHE A 97 8.48 -5.09 2.12
N LEU A 98 7.88 -4.18 2.89
CA LEU A 98 6.46 -3.86 2.77
C LEU A 98 6.14 -3.29 1.39
N HIS A 99 6.89 -2.29 0.92
CA HIS A 99 6.70 -1.70 -0.42
C HIS A 99 6.96 -2.73 -1.52
N LEU A 100 8.10 -3.41 -1.48
CA LEU A 100 8.48 -4.40 -2.49
C LEU A 100 7.45 -5.55 -2.55
N GLY A 101 7.04 -6.07 -1.39
CA GLY A 101 6.07 -7.16 -1.32
C GLY A 101 4.71 -6.77 -1.90
N ARG A 102 4.27 -5.52 -1.67
CA ARG A 102 3.03 -4.98 -2.25
C ARG A 102 3.14 -4.79 -3.76
N ILE A 103 4.24 -4.20 -4.25
CA ILE A 103 4.49 -4.03 -5.68
C ILE A 103 4.55 -5.40 -6.38
N GLN A 104 5.23 -6.39 -5.81
CA GLN A 104 5.26 -7.75 -6.35
C GLN A 104 3.88 -8.41 -6.36
N ALA A 105 3.05 -8.18 -5.34
CA ALA A 105 1.68 -8.69 -5.31
C ALA A 105 0.83 -8.06 -6.41
N LEU A 106 0.90 -6.73 -6.59
CA LEU A 106 0.22 -6.03 -7.67
C LEU A 106 0.62 -6.58 -9.04
N LYS A 107 1.92 -6.76 -9.29
CA LYS A 107 2.42 -7.33 -10.54
C LYS A 107 1.86 -8.73 -10.80
N ARG A 108 1.82 -9.61 -9.79
CA ARG A 108 1.23 -10.95 -9.93
C ARG A 108 -0.25 -10.93 -10.27
N ILE A 109 -1.01 -10.01 -9.68
CA ILE A 109 -2.45 -9.85 -9.94
C ILE A 109 -2.67 -9.33 -11.36
N VAL A 110 -1.95 -8.27 -11.75
CA VAL A 110 -2.18 -7.57 -13.03
C VAL A 110 -1.72 -8.39 -14.23
N LEU A 111 -0.61 -9.12 -14.11
CA LEU A 111 0.00 -9.88 -15.22
C LEU A 111 -0.67 -11.22 -15.53
N VAL A 112 -1.74 -11.60 -14.81
CA VAL A 112 -2.53 -12.78 -15.18
C VAL A 112 -3.09 -12.56 -16.60
N PRO A 113 -2.79 -13.45 -17.57
CA PRO A 113 -3.27 -13.30 -18.94
C PRO A 113 -4.79 -13.28 -19.03
N LEU A 114 -5.32 -12.44 -19.92
CA LEU A 114 -6.74 -12.41 -20.25
C LEU A 114 -7.08 -13.64 -21.11
N THR A 115 -8.09 -14.42 -20.70
CA THR A 115 -8.61 -15.52 -21.51
C THR A 115 -9.80 -15.01 -22.32
N PRO A 116 -9.71 -14.94 -23.67
CA PRO A 116 -10.82 -14.45 -24.50
C PRO A 116 -11.96 -15.47 -24.54
N HIS A 117 -13.15 -15.00 -24.93
CA HIS A 117 -14.28 -15.89 -25.19
C HIS A 117 -14.05 -16.75 -26.45
N THR A 118 -14.82 -17.82 -26.61
CA THR A 118 -14.77 -18.67 -27.82
C THR A 118 -15.02 -17.84 -29.09
N PRO A 119 -14.19 -17.96 -30.14
CA PRO A 119 -14.35 -17.23 -31.39
C PRO A 119 -15.73 -17.42 -32.01
N MET A 120 -16.28 -16.37 -32.61
CA MET A 120 -17.59 -16.39 -33.26
C MET A 120 -17.62 -15.48 -34.49
N ALA A 121 -18.70 -15.53 -35.27
CA ALA A 121 -18.91 -14.61 -36.38
C ALA A 121 -18.89 -13.15 -35.86
N GLY A 122 -18.07 -12.30 -36.49
CA GLY A 122 -17.85 -10.91 -36.07
C GLY A 122 -16.90 -10.70 -34.88
N CYS A 123 -16.30 -11.78 -34.35
CA CYS A 123 -15.18 -11.70 -33.41
C CYS A 123 -14.35 -12.99 -33.48
N ASN A 124 -13.49 -13.06 -34.49
CA ASN A 124 -12.58 -14.20 -34.73
C ASN A 124 -11.28 -14.06 -33.90
N ARG A 125 -10.39 -15.07 -33.99
CA ARG A 125 -9.14 -15.08 -33.22
C ARG A 125 -8.22 -13.91 -33.57
N ASP A 126 -8.15 -13.52 -34.83
CA ASP A 126 -7.28 -12.41 -35.27
C ASP A 126 -7.82 -11.07 -34.75
N GLU A 127 -9.14 -10.86 -34.79
CA GLU A 127 -9.80 -9.69 -34.22
C GLU A 127 -9.60 -9.63 -32.71
N GLN A 128 -9.77 -10.75 -31.98
CA GLN A 128 -9.46 -10.83 -30.56
C GLN A 128 -7.98 -10.52 -30.27
N GLN A 129 -7.07 -11.03 -31.10
CA GLN A 129 -5.64 -10.81 -30.92
C GLN A 129 -5.24 -9.34 -31.08
N HIS A 130 -5.77 -8.67 -32.11
CA HIS A 130 -5.41 -7.29 -32.45
C HIS A 130 -6.16 -6.25 -31.63
N ASN A 131 -7.45 -6.47 -31.36
CA ASN A 131 -8.32 -5.46 -30.74
C ASN A 131 -8.49 -5.65 -29.23
N VAL A 132 -8.11 -6.81 -28.68
CA VAL A 132 -8.30 -7.11 -27.25
C VAL A 132 -6.98 -7.48 -26.58
N LEU A 133 -6.35 -8.57 -26.99
CA LEU A 133 -5.20 -9.12 -26.26
C LEU A 133 -3.98 -8.20 -26.30
N ARG A 134 -3.60 -7.67 -27.47
CA ARG A 134 -2.48 -6.73 -27.57
C ARG A 134 -2.71 -5.43 -26.79
N PRO A 135 -3.85 -4.72 -26.96
CA PRO A 135 -4.16 -3.54 -26.13
C PRO A 135 -4.19 -3.84 -24.63
N TRP A 136 -4.74 -4.98 -24.22
CA TRP A 136 -4.76 -5.41 -22.83
C TRP A 136 -3.35 -5.63 -22.27
N MET A 137 -2.51 -6.38 -22.99
CA MET A 137 -1.10 -6.60 -22.60
C MET A 137 -0.34 -5.28 -22.49
N PHE A 138 -0.55 -4.35 -23.43
CA PHE A 138 0.08 -3.04 -23.36
C PHE A 138 -0.37 -2.24 -22.13
N ALA A 139 -1.67 -2.16 -21.88
CA ALA A 139 -2.22 -1.42 -20.74
C ALA A 139 -1.76 -2.00 -19.39
N THR A 140 -1.76 -3.34 -19.26
CA THR A 140 -1.26 -4.01 -18.06
C THR A 140 0.24 -3.84 -17.86
N ALA A 141 1.04 -3.87 -18.93
CA ALA A 141 2.48 -3.61 -18.87
C ALA A 141 2.80 -2.18 -18.42
N GLN A 142 2.07 -1.18 -18.92
CA GLN A 142 2.22 0.22 -18.48
C GLN A 142 1.89 0.38 -16.99
N LEU A 143 0.80 -0.23 -16.53
CA LEU A 143 0.43 -0.21 -15.12
C LEU A 143 1.51 -0.85 -14.22
N VAL A 144 2.14 -1.93 -14.70
CA VAL A 144 3.23 -2.62 -13.99
C VAL A 144 4.53 -1.81 -13.97
N ALA A 145 4.82 -1.07 -15.04
CA ALA A 145 5.98 -0.19 -15.11
C ALA A 145 5.88 0.96 -14.09
N GLU A 146 4.68 1.50 -13.90
CA GLU A 146 4.37 2.58 -12.95
C GLU A 146 3.91 2.06 -11.57
N ALA A 147 4.13 0.78 -11.26
CA ALA A 147 3.57 0.16 -10.07
C ALA A 147 4.06 0.81 -8.76
N LYS A 148 3.12 1.29 -7.94
CA LYS A 148 3.36 1.84 -6.60
C LYS A 148 2.67 1.01 -5.52
N ALA A 149 3.17 1.09 -4.29
CA ALA A 149 2.64 0.33 -3.16
C ALA A 149 1.26 0.86 -2.66
N ASP A 150 0.94 2.11 -2.97
CA ASP A 150 -0.28 2.83 -2.59
C ASP A 150 -1.30 2.98 -3.73
N LEU A 151 -1.09 2.31 -4.87
CA LEU A 151 -1.97 2.42 -6.04
C LEU A 151 -3.44 2.15 -5.65
N SER A 152 -4.37 3.05 -5.96
CA SER A 152 -5.79 2.87 -5.62
C SER A 152 -6.51 1.95 -6.62
N PRO A 153 -7.53 1.18 -6.18
CA PRO A 153 -8.38 0.42 -7.10
C PRO A 153 -9.03 1.29 -8.19
N SER A 154 -9.45 2.50 -7.83
CA SER A 154 -10.04 3.46 -8.78
C SER A 154 -9.07 3.88 -9.89
N LEU A 155 -7.78 4.04 -9.58
CA LEU A 155 -6.77 4.37 -10.57
C LEU A 155 -6.49 3.18 -11.50
N ILE A 156 -6.52 1.94 -10.98
CA ILE A 156 -6.42 0.73 -11.80
C ILE A 156 -7.57 0.67 -12.81
N GLU A 157 -8.81 0.91 -12.36
CA GLU A 157 -9.98 0.96 -13.25
C GLU A 157 -9.84 2.06 -14.30
N GLY A 158 -9.46 3.28 -13.89
CA GLY A 158 -9.24 4.40 -14.80
C GLY A 158 -8.19 4.11 -15.88
N ARG A 159 -7.16 3.31 -15.57
CA ARG A 159 -6.12 2.90 -16.53
C ARG A 159 -6.60 1.80 -17.49
N LEU A 160 -7.45 0.87 -17.04
CA LEU A 160 -7.84 -0.32 -17.83
C LEU A 160 -9.17 -0.16 -18.58
N ASN A 161 -10.12 0.61 -18.05
CA ASN A 161 -11.43 0.86 -18.67
C ASN A 161 -11.36 1.39 -20.12
N PRO A 162 -10.39 2.24 -20.53
CA PRO A 162 -10.26 2.66 -21.92
C PRO A 162 -10.06 1.51 -22.92
N VAL A 163 -9.57 0.34 -22.49
CA VAL A 163 -9.47 -0.85 -23.34
C VAL A 163 -10.85 -1.48 -23.56
N VAL A 164 -11.70 -1.47 -22.53
CA VAL A 164 -13.09 -1.95 -22.59
C VAL A 164 -13.91 -1.09 -23.54
N TYR A 165 -13.88 0.23 -23.38
CA TYR A 165 -14.72 1.15 -24.16
C TYR A 165 -14.38 1.19 -25.64
N ARG A 166 -13.16 0.79 -26.02
CA ARG A 166 -12.73 0.69 -27.43
C ARG A 166 -13.13 -0.62 -28.10
N SER A 167 -13.64 -1.61 -27.35
CA SER A 167 -14.07 -2.88 -27.91
C SER A 167 -15.42 -2.76 -28.61
N SER A 168 -15.49 -3.14 -29.88
CA SER A 168 -16.75 -3.29 -30.63
C SER A 168 -17.51 -4.57 -30.27
N CYS A 169 -16.85 -5.56 -29.68
CA CYS A 169 -17.47 -6.82 -29.27
C CYS A 169 -17.92 -6.75 -27.79
N SER A 170 -19.21 -7.01 -27.55
CA SER A 170 -19.80 -7.00 -26.20
C SER A 170 -19.22 -8.10 -25.29
N LYS A 171 -18.97 -9.31 -25.82
CA LYS A 171 -18.37 -10.41 -25.05
C LYS A 171 -16.92 -10.12 -24.65
N CYS A 172 -16.14 -9.49 -25.54
CA CYS A 172 -14.78 -9.04 -25.20
C CYS A 172 -14.80 -7.97 -24.11
N ALA A 173 -15.73 -7.01 -24.20
CA ALA A 173 -15.91 -5.99 -23.18
C ALA A 173 -16.27 -6.62 -21.83
N GLU A 174 -17.19 -7.59 -21.81
CA GLU A 174 -17.59 -8.33 -20.61
C GLU A 174 -16.41 -9.06 -19.96
N VAL A 175 -15.64 -9.81 -20.75
CA VAL A 175 -14.44 -10.54 -20.28
C VAL A 175 -13.41 -9.58 -19.67
N MET A 176 -13.14 -8.45 -20.32
CA MET A 176 -12.22 -7.43 -19.79
C MET A 176 -12.77 -6.77 -18.52
N SER A 177 -14.03 -6.36 -18.50
CA SER A 177 -14.67 -5.77 -17.31
C SER A 177 -14.67 -6.74 -16.12
N ALA A 178 -14.93 -8.03 -16.36
CA ALA A 178 -14.84 -9.06 -15.34
C ALA A 178 -13.41 -9.18 -14.80
N ARG A 179 -12.39 -9.14 -15.68
CA ARG A 179 -10.98 -9.16 -15.25
C ARG A 179 -10.59 -7.93 -14.46
N ILE A 180 -11.05 -6.73 -14.85
CA ILE A 180 -10.79 -5.49 -14.10
C ILE A 180 -11.37 -5.61 -12.68
N LYS A 181 -12.62 -6.06 -12.54
CA LYS A 181 -13.26 -6.30 -11.23
C LYS A 181 -12.49 -7.32 -10.38
N ALA A 182 -12.00 -8.40 -11.00
CA ALA A 182 -11.17 -9.38 -10.31
C ALA A 182 -9.86 -8.76 -9.82
N ILE A 183 -9.16 -7.98 -10.67
CA ILE A 183 -7.93 -7.28 -10.29
C ILE A 183 -8.17 -6.33 -9.12
N THR A 184 -9.23 -5.51 -9.14
CA THR A 184 -9.51 -4.53 -8.08
C THR A 184 -9.91 -5.20 -6.77
N GLN A 185 -10.68 -6.28 -6.84
CA GLN A 185 -11.04 -7.09 -5.67
C GLN A 185 -9.81 -7.81 -5.08
N GLU A 186 -9.02 -8.48 -5.92
CA GLU A 186 -7.77 -9.15 -5.51
C GLU A 186 -6.80 -8.14 -4.88
N TRP A 187 -6.64 -6.97 -5.47
CA TRP A 187 -5.77 -5.91 -4.97
C TRP A 187 -6.25 -5.33 -3.64
N SER A 188 -7.55 -5.09 -3.48
CA SER A 188 -8.13 -4.65 -2.21
C SER A 188 -7.95 -5.69 -1.10
N ASN A 189 -7.93 -6.98 -1.48
CA ASN A 189 -7.65 -8.11 -0.60
C ASN A 189 -6.17 -8.40 -0.38
N VAL A 190 -5.25 -7.71 -1.08
CA VAL A 190 -3.84 -7.68 -0.70
C VAL A 190 -3.79 -6.96 0.63
N LYS A 191 -3.98 -7.77 1.68
CA LYS A 191 -3.79 -7.40 3.07
C LYS A 191 -2.57 -6.51 3.09
N ARG A 192 -2.66 -5.37 3.76
CA ARG A 192 -1.49 -4.74 4.37
C ARG A 192 -0.93 -5.78 5.37
N LYS A 193 -0.30 -6.84 4.87
CA LYS A 193 -0.01 -8.05 5.63
C LYS A 193 0.94 -7.63 6.74
N ARG A 194 0.40 -7.54 7.96
CA ARG A 194 1.10 -7.44 9.24
C ARG A 194 2.01 -8.66 9.54
N SER A 195 2.41 -9.43 8.52
CA SER A 195 3.17 -10.66 8.69
C SER A 195 4.65 -10.39 8.42
N PHE A 196 5.28 -9.60 9.28
CA PHE A 196 6.64 -9.93 9.66
C PHE A 196 6.54 -11.14 10.58
N ARG A 197 6.77 -12.35 10.05
CA ARG A 197 7.08 -13.48 10.93
C ARG A 197 8.44 -13.18 11.55
N PHE A 198 8.42 -12.72 12.80
CA PHE A 198 9.60 -12.61 13.63
C PHE A 198 10.11 -14.02 13.91
N ARG A 199 11.19 -14.44 13.22
CA ARG A 199 12.08 -15.43 13.82
C ARG A 199 12.95 -14.65 14.79
N HIS A 200 12.59 -14.71 16.08
CA HIS A 200 13.57 -14.45 17.12
C HIS A 200 14.70 -15.47 16.93
N ARG A 201 15.92 -14.97 16.74
CA ARG A 201 17.10 -15.69 17.19
C ARG A 201 17.30 -15.36 18.65
#